data_AF-A0A3P1WYW7-F1
#
_entry.id   AF-A0A3P1WYW7-F1
#
_cell.length_a   1.000
_cell.length_b   1.000
_cell.length_c   1.000
_cell.angle_alpha   90.00
_cell.angle_beta   90.00
_cell.angle_gamma   90.00
#
_symmetry.space_group_name_H-M   'P 1'
#
loop_
_entity.id
_entity.type
_entity.pdbx_description
1 polymer ?
#
loop_
_entity_poly.entity_id
_entity_poly.type
_entity_poly.pdbx_seq_one_letter_code
_entity_poly.pdbx_strand_id
1 'polypeptide(L)'
;MTENLEQIVARVIAELKREGITAPESASTPSVDSPTAAHPAPGHGLVIDLPDPTVEEERYKLRVDNPYDPDGLRNLCATTNARIGVGRAGARPKTPCLLLFQADHGVTQDAIYGVVSEETKEALNLFTVSSKAGDRAEYLLRPDLGRLLTDEAKALINERCTKKPDVQICIGDGLSAAAITNNLANIYPVIEQGLSSAGLTLGTPFFIQNCRVGVMNDVNTIIQAKVVLLLIGERPGLGIADAMSVYMGFDPQPGKNDADRDLICMITTHGGTNPLEAGAYVVEVVKKMIQHGASGVKLRELATGA
;
A
#
# COMPACT_ATOMS: atom_id res chain seq x y z
N MET A 1 28.35 -19.75 -27.90
CA MET A 1 29.06 -19.41 -26.66
C MET A 1 28.42 -20.14 -25.48
N THR A 2 28.36 -21.46 -25.52
CA THR A 2 27.70 -22.29 -24.48
C THR A 2 28.53 -23.51 -24.06
N GLU A 3 29.69 -23.75 -24.67
CA GLU A 3 30.61 -24.85 -24.30
C GLU A 3 31.60 -24.48 -23.17
N ASN A 4 31.51 -23.28 -22.59
CA ASN A 4 32.53 -22.80 -21.64
C ASN A 4 32.15 -22.96 -20.16
N LEU A 5 30.87 -23.17 -19.83
CA LEU A 5 30.45 -23.21 -18.42
C LEU A 5 30.75 -24.55 -17.74
N GLU A 6 30.48 -25.67 -18.43
CA GLU A 6 30.72 -27.01 -17.88
C GLU A 6 32.21 -27.29 -17.65
N GLN A 7 33.08 -26.78 -18.52
CA GLN A 7 34.53 -26.92 -18.37
C GLN A 7 35.09 -26.09 -17.19
N ILE A 8 34.51 -24.91 -16.96
CA ILE A 8 34.86 -24.06 -15.81
C ILE A 8 34.41 -24.75 -14.52
N VAL A 9 33.19 -25.28 -14.47
CA VAL A 9 32.67 -26.00 -13.30
C VAL A 9 33.50 -27.25 -13.01
N ALA A 10 33.89 -28.01 -14.04
CA ALA A 10 34.73 -29.19 -13.87
C ALA A 10 36.14 -28.85 -13.33
N ARG A 11 36.72 -27.72 -13.76
CA ARG A 11 38.01 -27.25 -13.22
C ARG A 11 37.91 -26.83 -11.76
N VAL A 12 36.87 -26.08 -11.39
CA VAL A 12 36.64 -25.62 -10.01
C VAL A 12 36.44 -26.81 -9.07
N ILE A 13 35.66 -27.82 -9.49
CA ILE A 13 35.45 -29.05 -8.70
C ILE A 13 36.75 -29.85 -8.53
N ALA A 14 37.60 -29.91 -9.56
CA ALA A 14 38.89 -30.59 -9.48
C ALA A 14 39.88 -29.86 -8.55
N GLU A 15 39.83 -28.54 -8.51
CA GLU A 15 40.67 -27.69 -7.66
C GLU A 15 40.25 -27.80 -6.18
N LEU A 16 38.94 -27.73 -5.90
CA LEU A 16 38.37 -27.92 -4.55
C LEU A 16 38.65 -29.31 -3.95
N LYS A 17 38.66 -30.36 -4.78
CA LYS A 17 39.08 -31.71 -4.34
C LYS A 17 40.57 -31.80 -4.01
N ARG A 18 41.41 -31.02 -4.69
CA ARG A 18 42.85 -30.94 -4.43
C ARG A 18 43.16 -30.25 -3.10
N GLU A 19 42.29 -29.32 -2.70
CA GLU A 19 42.32 -28.62 -1.41
C GLU A 19 41.62 -29.38 -0.27
N GLY A 20 41.13 -30.60 -0.52
CA GLY A 20 40.56 -31.47 0.51
C GLY A 20 39.12 -31.14 0.92
N ILE A 21 38.40 -30.32 0.14
CA ILE A 21 37.03 -29.92 0.44
C ILE A 21 36.06 -30.91 -0.25
N THR A 22 35.36 -31.73 0.54
CA THR A 22 34.32 -32.67 0.05
C THR A 22 32.92 -32.08 0.22
N ALA A 23 32.07 -32.24 -0.80
CA ALA A 23 30.65 -31.86 -0.72
C ALA A 23 29.88 -32.74 0.29
N PRO A 24 28.90 -32.18 1.02
CA PRO A 24 28.10 -32.94 1.98
C PRO A 24 27.15 -33.93 1.28
N GLU A 25 27.01 -35.13 1.85
CA GLU A 25 26.13 -36.18 1.35
C GLU A 25 24.65 -35.91 1.69
N SER A 26 23.81 -36.01 0.66
CA SER A 26 22.35 -36.18 0.67
C SER A 26 21.50 -35.05 1.28
N ALA A 27 20.90 -34.25 0.40
CA ALA A 27 19.66 -33.55 0.69
C ALA A 27 18.51 -34.57 0.63
N SER A 28 17.93 -34.89 1.79
CA SER A 28 16.60 -35.50 1.85
C SER A 28 15.57 -34.39 2.01
N THR A 29 14.53 -34.43 1.17
CA THR A 29 13.36 -33.56 1.25
C THR A 29 12.56 -33.87 2.52
N PRO A 30 12.19 -32.88 3.36
CA PRO A 30 11.29 -33.15 4.47
C PRO A 30 9.86 -33.31 3.95
N SER A 31 9.25 -34.44 4.29
CA SER A 31 7.80 -34.67 4.22
C SER A 31 7.08 -33.82 5.26
N VAL A 32 5.93 -33.26 4.86
CA VAL A 32 5.02 -32.53 5.74
C VAL A 32 4.34 -33.52 6.67
N ASP A 33 4.67 -33.47 7.96
CA ASP A 33 3.89 -34.11 9.01
C ASP A 33 3.73 -33.18 10.23
N SER A 34 2.60 -33.33 10.91
CA SER A 34 2.00 -32.39 11.87
C SER A 34 2.87 -32.06 13.10
N PRO A 35 2.65 -30.90 13.78
CA PRO A 35 3.60 -30.39 14.76
C PRO A 35 3.49 -31.16 16.08
N THR A 36 4.52 -31.96 16.38
CA THR A 36 4.78 -32.40 17.75
C THR A 36 5.94 -31.54 18.27
N ALA A 37 5.71 -30.87 19.40
CA ALA A 37 6.68 -29.99 20.03
C ALA A 37 7.99 -30.72 20.34
N ALA A 38 9.06 -30.34 19.64
CA ALA A 38 10.42 -30.74 19.95
C ALA A 38 11.24 -29.48 20.22
N HIS A 39 11.66 -29.30 21.47
CA HIS A 39 12.63 -28.26 21.85
C HIS A 39 14.00 -28.57 21.23
N PRO A 40 14.64 -27.63 20.50
CA PRO A 40 16.00 -27.82 20.04
C PRO A 40 17.03 -27.51 21.15
N ALA A 41 18.19 -28.18 21.07
CA ALA A 41 19.35 -28.05 21.95
C ALA A 41 19.91 -26.60 22.00
N PRO A 42 20.66 -26.22 23.06
CA PRO A 42 20.93 -24.82 23.39
C PRO A 42 22.04 -24.25 22.50
N GLY A 43 21.65 -23.75 21.33
CA GLY A 43 22.36 -22.64 20.70
C GLY A 43 22.09 -21.38 21.54
N HIS A 44 23.08 -20.50 21.66
CA HIS A 44 22.94 -19.16 22.28
C HIS A 44 22.04 -18.23 21.44
N GLY A 45 20.83 -18.68 21.13
CA GLY A 45 19.76 -17.89 20.53
C GLY A 45 18.88 -17.28 21.61
N LEU A 46 18.27 -16.14 21.29
CA LEU A 46 17.22 -15.55 22.13
C LEU A 46 16.05 -16.55 22.23
N VAL A 47 15.82 -17.11 23.42
CA VAL A 47 14.63 -17.93 23.70
C VAL A 47 13.55 -16.98 24.21
N ILE A 48 12.51 -16.76 23.42
CA ILE A 48 11.31 -16.02 23.85
C ILE A 48 10.37 -17.04 24.49
N ASP A 49 10.24 -17.00 25.82
CA ASP A 49 9.38 -17.86 26.63
C ASP A 49 7.98 -17.24 26.88
N LEU A 50 7.69 -16.11 26.24
CA LEU A 50 6.40 -15.43 26.30
C LEU A 50 5.50 -15.84 25.14
N PRO A 51 4.17 -15.97 25.37
CA PRO A 51 3.20 -16.16 24.30
C PRO A 51 3.26 -15.01 23.29
N ASP A 52 3.21 -15.33 22.00
CA ASP A 52 3.12 -14.33 20.94
C ASP A 52 1.79 -13.56 21.05
N PRO A 53 1.82 -12.24 21.33
CA PRO A 53 0.59 -11.47 21.48
C PRO A 53 -0.15 -11.26 20.14
N THR A 54 0.51 -11.47 19.00
CA THR A 54 0.01 -11.12 17.65
C THR A 54 -0.89 -12.19 17.03
N VAL A 55 -0.93 -13.39 17.61
CA VAL A 55 -1.81 -14.48 17.14
C VAL A 55 -3.28 -14.08 17.25
N GLU A 56 -4.09 -14.56 16.30
CA GLU A 56 -5.49 -14.14 16.14
C GLU A 56 -6.33 -14.35 17.41
N GLU A 57 -6.15 -15.49 18.08
CA GLU A 57 -6.83 -15.80 19.34
C GLU A 57 -6.53 -14.79 20.45
N GLU A 58 -5.28 -14.32 20.57
CA GLU A 58 -4.89 -13.36 21.61
C GLU A 58 -5.26 -11.92 21.25
N ARG A 59 -5.34 -11.61 19.95
CA ARG A 59 -5.73 -10.30 19.40
C ARG A 59 -7.16 -9.92 19.77
N TYR A 60 -8.09 -10.87 19.66
CA TYR A 60 -9.52 -10.63 19.90
C TYR A 60 -10.02 -11.17 21.24
N LYS A 61 -9.11 -11.62 22.10
CA LYS A 61 -9.44 -12.14 23.43
C LYS A 61 -10.13 -11.06 24.28
N LEU A 62 -11.33 -11.36 24.74
CA LEU A 62 -12.02 -10.56 25.74
C LEU A 62 -11.31 -10.69 27.09
N ARG A 63 -10.99 -9.55 27.70
CA ARG A 63 -10.19 -9.48 28.93
C ARG A 63 -10.87 -8.64 30.01
N VAL A 64 -12.16 -8.33 29.89
CA VAL A 64 -12.92 -7.72 30.98
C VAL A 64 -13.13 -8.75 32.09
N ASP A 65 -12.73 -8.41 33.32
CA ASP A 65 -12.96 -9.26 34.49
C ASP A 65 -14.40 -9.10 34.97
N ASN A 66 -15.11 -10.21 35.21
CA ASN A 66 -16.49 -10.25 35.68
C ASN A 66 -17.44 -9.32 34.88
N PRO A 67 -17.58 -9.51 33.55
CA PRO A 67 -18.46 -8.68 32.75
C PRO A 67 -19.91 -8.84 33.21
N TYR A 68 -20.62 -7.73 33.37
CA TYR A 68 -22.04 -7.72 33.76
C TYR A 68 -22.92 -8.51 32.78
N ASP A 69 -22.65 -8.34 31.49
CA ASP A 69 -23.28 -9.07 30.40
C ASP A 69 -22.18 -9.65 29.48
N PRO A 70 -21.76 -10.91 29.69
CA PRO A 70 -20.72 -11.54 28.88
C PRO A 70 -21.07 -11.64 27.40
N ASP A 71 -22.34 -11.90 27.08
CA ASP A 71 -22.80 -12.08 25.71
C ASP A 71 -22.95 -10.74 25.00
N GLY A 72 -23.49 -9.73 25.68
CA GLY A 72 -23.52 -8.36 25.19
C GLY A 72 -22.12 -7.80 24.91
N LEU A 73 -21.14 -8.07 25.78
CA LEU A 73 -19.75 -7.70 25.55
C LEU A 73 -19.18 -8.38 24.29
N ARG A 74 -19.43 -9.67 24.11
CA ARG A 74 -18.97 -10.42 22.93
C ARG A 74 -19.56 -9.83 21.65
N ASN A 75 -20.88 -9.59 21.65
CA ASN A 75 -21.58 -9.03 20.50
C ASN A 75 -21.08 -7.62 20.17
N LEU A 76 -20.87 -6.77 21.16
CA LEU A 76 -20.34 -5.42 20.97
C LEU A 76 -18.92 -5.46 20.37
N CYS A 77 -18.05 -6.33 20.87
CA CYS A 77 -16.70 -6.46 20.32
C CYS A 77 -16.70 -6.98 18.89
N ALA A 78 -17.68 -7.80 18.50
CA ALA A 78 -17.82 -8.29 17.13
C ALA A 78 -18.27 -7.20 16.13
N THR A 79 -18.82 -6.06 16.57
CA THR A 79 -19.27 -5.00 15.64
C THR A 79 -18.17 -4.04 15.20
N THR A 80 -16.94 -4.20 15.69
CA THR A 80 -15.87 -3.25 15.41
C THR A 80 -14.48 -3.90 15.47
N ASN A 81 -13.58 -3.40 14.64
CA ASN A 81 -12.16 -3.74 14.70
C ASN A 81 -11.40 -2.93 15.77
N ALA A 82 -12.08 -2.01 16.47
CA ALA A 82 -11.49 -1.27 17.59
C ALA A 82 -11.20 -2.21 18.76
N ARG A 83 -10.10 -1.95 19.50
CA ARG A 83 -9.67 -2.76 20.65
C ARG A 83 -10.49 -2.47 21.91
N ILE A 84 -11.77 -2.83 21.87
CA ILE A 84 -12.68 -2.80 23.01
C ILE A 84 -12.73 -4.16 23.71
N GLY A 85 -13.32 -4.23 24.91
CA GLY A 85 -13.36 -5.48 25.69
C GLY A 85 -12.01 -5.93 26.26
N VAL A 86 -10.99 -5.07 26.23
CA VAL A 86 -9.61 -5.37 26.67
C VAL A 86 -9.41 -5.35 28.20
N GLY A 87 -10.43 -4.96 28.96
CA GLY A 87 -10.34 -4.84 30.43
C GLY A 87 -9.34 -3.78 30.90
N ARG A 88 -8.93 -3.88 32.17
CA ARG A 88 -7.99 -2.96 32.81
C ARG A 88 -7.26 -3.59 33.99
N ALA A 89 -6.10 -3.05 34.34
CA ALA A 89 -5.42 -3.26 35.61
C ALA A 89 -5.40 -1.92 36.36
N GLY A 90 -6.30 -1.75 37.35
CA GLY A 90 -6.57 -0.43 37.93
C GLY A 90 -7.11 0.53 36.88
N ALA A 91 -6.40 1.64 36.62
CA ALA A 91 -6.70 2.62 35.57
C ALA A 91 -5.83 2.45 34.30
N ARG A 92 -5.06 1.36 34.18
CA ARG A 92 -4.12 1.12 33.09
C ARG A 92 -4.55 -0.05 32.20
N PRO A 93 -4.09 -0.12 30.94
CA PRO A 93 -4.26 -1.31 30.11
C PRO A 93 -3.66 -2.55 30.78
N LYS A 94 -4.25 -3.72 30.50
CA LYS A 94 -3.63 -5.00 30.89
C LYS A 94 -2.35 -5.23 30.07
N THR A 95 -1.36 -5.90 30.68
CA THR A 95 -0.05 -6.15 30.05
C THR A 95 -0.14 -6.79 28.65
N PRO A 96 -0.96 -7.82 28.40
CA PRO A 96 -1.07 -8.41 27.06
C PRO A 96 -1.56 -7.42 26.00
N CYS A 97 -2.46 -6.52 26.37
CA CYS A 97 -2.98 -5.49 25.47
C CYS A 97 -1.90 -4.46 25.11
N LEU A 98 -1.03 -4.13 26.07
CA LEU A 98 0.12 -3.25 25.85
C LEU A 98 1.17 -3.91 24.95
N LEU A 99 1.47 -5.19 25.17
CA LEU A 99 2.40 -5.95 24.33
C LEU A 99 1.91 -6.06 22.89
N LEU A 100 0.64 -6.39 22.69
CA LEU A 100 0.01 -6.41 21.37
C LEU A 100 0.06 -5.02 20.70
N PHE A 101 -0.24 -3.96 21.46
CA PHE A 101 -0.14 -2.59 20.95
C PHE A 101 1.29 -2.26 20.47
N GLN A 102 2.31 -2.65 21.24
CA GLN A 102 3.70 -2.41 20.87
C GLN A 102 4.15 -3.24 19.67
N ALA A 103 3.73 -4.50 19.59
CA ALA A 103 4.03 -5.37 18.46
C ALA A 103 3.44 -4.82 17.15
N ASP A 104 2.15 -4.47 17.18
CA ASP A 104 1.46 -3.87 16.04
C ASP A 104 2.04 -2.49 15.67
N HIS A 105 2.50 -1.72 16.66
CA HIS A 105 3.20 -0.46 16.39
C HIS A 105 4.54 -0.70 15.67
N GLY A 106 5.28 -1.74 16.01
CA GLY A 106 6.49 -2.14 15.27
C GLY A 106 6.19 -2.42 13.80
N VAL A 107 5.17 -3.23 13.52
CA VAL A 107 4.71 -3.50 12.15
C VAL A 107 4.30 -2.22 11.42
N THR A 108 3.65 -1.29 12.12
CA THR A 108 3.27 0.02 11.55
C THR A 108 4.49 0.85 11.17
N GLN A 109 5.55 0.84 12.00
CA GLN A 109 6.81 1.54 11.69
C GLN A 109 7.47 0.95 10.45
N ASP A 110 7.54 -0.38 10.34
CA ASP A 110 8.12 -1.06 9.19
C ASP A 110 7.35 -0.73 7.89
N ALA A 111 6.02 -0.65 7.97
CA ALA A 111 5.17 -0.31 6.83
C ALA A 111 5.46 1.10 6.25
N ILE A 112 5.87 2.06 7.08
CA ILE A 112 6.24 3.44 6.63
C ILE A 112 7.44 3.41 5.69
N TYR A 113 8.37 2.47 5.90
CA TYR A 113 9.60 2.34 5.12
C TYR A 113 9.49 1.33 3.98
N GLY A 114 8.31 0.70 3.83
CA GLY A 114 8.04 -0.21 2.72
C GLY A 114 8.21 0.43 1.35
N VAL A 115 8.49 -0.40 0.35
CA VAL A 115 8.64 -0.01 -1.06
C VAL A 115 7.69 -0.86 -1.89
N VAL A 116 7.07 -0.25 -2.89
CA VAL A 116 6.18 -0.97 -3.82
C VAL A 116 7.04 -1.90 -4.68
N SER A 117 6.67 -3.18 -4.70
CA SER A 117 7.40 -4.22 -5.41
C SER A 117 7.49 -3.96 -6.92
N GLU A 118 8.57 -4.39 -7.57
CA GLU A 118 8.71 -4.24 -9.02
C GLU A 118 7.67 -5.07 -9.76
N GLU A 119 7.30 -6.24 -9.21
CA GLU A 119 6.24 -7.10 -9.74
C GLU A 119 4.90 -6.36 -9.84
N THR A 120 4.56 -5.54 -8.83
CA THR A 120 3.35 -4.70 -8.87
C THR A 120 3.40 -3.66 -9.99
N LYS A 121 4.58 -3.08 -10.26
CA LYS A 121 4.76 -2.06 -11.30
C LYS A 121 4.73 -2.69 -12.70
N GLU A 122 5.42 -3.81 -12.87
CA GLU A 122 5.50 -4.56 -14.12
C GLU A 122 4.14 -5.12 -14.54
N ALA A 123 3.32 -5.58 -13.60
CA ALA A 123 1.97 -6.09 -13.87
C ALA A 123 1.07 -5.08 -14.61
N LEU A 124 1.33 -3.78 -14.46
CA LEU A 124 0.62 -2.68 -15.14
C LEU A 124 1.53 -1.88 -16.09
N ASN A 125 2.73 -2.38 -16.40
CA ASN A 125 3.74 -1.70 -17.24
C ASN A 125 4.04 -0.26 -16.81
N LEU A 126 4.07 -0.01 -15.49
CA LEU A 126 4.29 1.33 -14.93
C LEU A 126 5.78 1.68 -14.97
N PHE A 127 6.15 2.67 -15.79
CA PHE A 127 7.45 3.31 -15.61
C PHE A 127 7.45 4.17 -14.34
N THR A 128 8.62 4.27 -13.70
CA THR A 128 8.77 5.03 -12.44
C THR A 128 9.33 6.42 -12.71
N VAL A 129 8.77 7.41 -12.04
CA VAL A 129 9.29 8.77 -11.89
C VAL A 129 9.37 9.14 -10.41
N SER A 130 10.12 10.18 -10.09
CA SER A 130 10.34 10.62 -8.71
C SER A 130 9.81 12.03 -8.47
N SER A 131 9.34 12.26 -7.24
CA SER A 131 9.18 13.62 -6.73
C SER A 131 10.55 14.24 -6.40
N LYS A 132 10.56 15.52 -5.99
CA LYS A 132 11.78 16.19 -5.52
C LYS A 132 12.30 15.69 -4.17
N ALA A 133 11.57 14.81 -3.47
CA ALA A 133 12.07 14.19 -2.25
C ALA A 133 13.02 13.03 -2.63
N GLY A 134 14.31 13.22 -2.35
CA GLY A 134 15.38 12.32 -2.79
C GLY A 134 15.37 10.97 -2.10
N ASP A 135 14.91 10.92 -0.84
CA ASP A 135 14.80 9.69 -0.06
C ASP A 135 13.57 9.69 0.87
N ARG A 136 13.35 8.54 1.55
CA ARG A 136 12.21 8.35 2.44
C ARG A 136 12.26 9.26 3.66
N ALA A 137 13.44 9.57 4.20
CA ALA A 137 13.57 10.43 5.37
C ALA A 137 13.21 11.88 5.02
N GLU A 138 13.72 12.38 3.90
CA GLU A 138 13.35 13.70 3.36
C GLU A 138 11.86 13.74 3.04
N TYR A 139 11.31 12.70 2.39
CA TYR A 139 9.87 12.62 2.07
C TYR A 139 8.95 12.77 3.30
N LEU A 140 9.35 12.23 4.45
CA LEU A 140 8.59 12.32 5.70
C LEU A 140 8.67 13.71 6.31
N LEU A 141 9.79 14.42 6.17
CA LEU A 141 10.04 15.73 6.76
C LEU A 141 9.70 16.92 5.83
N ARG A 142 9.68 16.70 4.52
CA ARG A 142 9.53 17.72 3.47
C ARG A 142 8.34 17.42 2.57
N PRO A 143 7.10 17.59 3.08
CA PRO A 143 5.90 17.34 2.29
C PRO A 143 5.77 18.27 1.07
N ASP A 144 6.44 19.42 1.07
CA ASP A 144 6.52 20.34 -0.06
C ASP A 144 7.25 19.72 -1.27
N LEU A 145 8.36 19.00 -1.03
CA LEU A 145 9.13 18.35 -2.10
C LEU A 145 8.37 17.18 -2.72
N GLY A 146 7.62 16.42 -1.91
CA GLY A 146 6.77 15.34 -2.41
C GLY A 146 5.60 15.80 -3.30
N ARG A 147 5.30 17.11 -3.32
CA ARG A 147 4.26 17.70 -4.19
C ARG A 147 4.79 18.15 -5.55
N LEU A 148 6.09 18.02 -5.81
CA LEU A 148 6.76 18.50 -7.01
C LEU A 148 7.53 17.36 -7.65
N LEU A 149 7.50 17.28 -8.98
CA LEU A 149 8.31 16.35 -9.76
C LEU A 149 9.73 16.88 -9.95
N THR A 150 10.71 15.99 -10.07
CA THR A 150 12.05 16.39 -10.56
C THR A 150 11.99 16.79 -12.03
N ASP A 151 12.98 17.54 -12.51
CA ASP A 151 12.99 17.99 -13.90
C ASP A 151 13.14 16.80 -14.88
N GLU A 152 13.86 15.75 -14.47
CA GLU A 152 13.98 14.48 -15.22
C GLU A 152 12.64 13.75 -15.29
N ALA A 153 11.90 13.71 -14.18
CA ALA A 153 10.56 13.14 -14.14
C ALA A 153 9.61 13.89 -15.10
N LYS A 154 9.69 15.23 -15.12
CA LYS A 154 8.89 16.06 -16.04
C LYS A 154 9.23 15.78 -17.50
N ALA A 155 10.51 15.66 -17.83
CA ALA A 155 10.97 15.33 -19.18
C ALA A 155 10.46 13.95 -19.61
N LEU A 156 10.57 12.95 -18.74
CA LEU A 156 10.14 11.57 -19.03
C LEU A 156 8.62 11.46 -19.22
N ILE A 157 7.83 12.12 -18.37
CA ILE A 157 6.37 12.21 -18.54
C ILE A 157 6.04 12.92 -19.86
N ASN A 158 6.79 13.96 -20.20
CA ASN A 158 6.55 14.69 -21.44
C ASN A 158 6.79 13.85 -22.69
N GLU A 159 7.80 12.97 -22.65
CA GLU A 159 8.16 12.06 -23.73
C GLU A 159 7.18 10.88 -23.86
N ARG A 160 6.82 10.24 -22.74
CA ARG A 160 6.12 8.94 -22.76
C ARG A 160 4.60 9.01 -22.64
N CYS A 161 4.04 10.10 -22.10
CA CYS A 161 2.62 10.17 -21.82
C CYS A 161 1.81 10.83 -22.94
N THR A 162 0.64 10.25 -23.23
CA THR A 162 -0.38 10.88 -24.07
C THR A 162 -0.82 12.23 -23.50
N LYS A 163 -0.91 13.25 -24.35
CA LYS A 163 -1.33 14.60 -23.98
C LYS A 163 -2.83 14.78 -24.12
N LYS A 164 -3.40 15.58 -23.22
CA LYS A 164 -4.82 15.95 -23.21
C LYS A 164 -5.81 14.77 -23.21
N PRO A 165 -5.57 13.69 -22.43
CA PRO A 165 -6.59 12.67 -22.26
C PRO A 165 -7.77 13.23 -21.44
N ASP A 166 -8.91 12.55 -21.48
CA ASP A 166 -10.01 12.87 -20.57
C ASP A 166 -9.61 12.56 -19.13
N VAL A 167 -8.95 11.42 -18.91
CA VAL A 167 -8.53 10.97 -17.57
C VAL A 167 -7.08 10.51 -17.58
N GLN A 168 -6.27 11.05 -16.67
CA GLN A 168 -4.93 10.55 -16.36
C GLN A 168 -4.95 9.79 -15.04
N ILE A 169 -4.44 8.56 -15.03
CA ILE A 169 -4.30 7.75 -13.80
C ILE A 169 -2.82 7.75 -13.38
N CYS A 170 -2.57 8.17 -12.15
CA CYS A 170 -1.24 8.14 -11.53
C CYS A 170 -1.28 7.21 -10.31
N ILE A 171 -0.20 6.47 -10.08
CA ILE A 171 -0.04 5.60 -8.91
C ILE A 171 1.12 6.15 -8.10
N GLY A 172 0.96 6.24 -6.79
CA GLY A 172 2.01 6.68 -5.88
C GLY A 172 2.12 5.80 -4.66
N ASP A 173 3.33 5.58 -4.16
CA ASP A 173 3.54 4.89 -2.88
C ASP A 173 2.84 5.61 -1.72
N GLY A 174 2.98 6.93 -1.65
CA GLY A 174 2.50 7.69 -0.51
C GLY A 174 3.22 7.30 0.78
N LEU A 175 2.44 7.09 1.85
CA LEU A 175 2.95 6.73 3.17
C LEU A 175 2.92 5.22 3.44
N SER A 176 2.34 4.42 2.55
CA SER A 176 2.30 2.96 2.68
C SER A 176 2.38 2.28 1.32
N ALA A 177 3.50 1.60 1.08
CA ALA A 177 3.66 0.76 -0.10
C ALA A 177 2.70 -0.45 -0.11
N ALA A 178 2.40 -1.02 1.08
CA ALA A 178 1.51 -2.17 1.21
C ALA A 178 0.11 -1.87 0.66
N ALA A 179 -0.36 -0.63 0.81
CA ALA A 179 -1.64 -0.20 0.27
C ALA A 179 -1.73 -0.33 -1.25
N ILE A 180 -0.63 -0.03 -1.96
CA ILE A 180 -0.57 -0.16 -3.40
C ILE A 180 -0.42 -1.64 -3.78
N THR A 181 0.55 -2.34 -3.18
CA THR A 181 0.82 -3.75 -3.47
C THR A 181 -0.42 -4.63 -3.31
N ASN A 182 -1.23 -4.39 -2.28
CA ASN A 182 -2.37 -5.26 -1.96
C ASN A 182 -3.65 -4.92 -2.74
N ASN A 183 -3.84 -3.65 -3.13
CA ASN A 183 -5.13 -3.21 -3.67
C ASN A 183 -5.09 -2.86 -5.16
N LEU A 184 -3.93 -2.48 -5.71
CA LEU A 184 -3.84 -1.94 -7.07
C LEU A 184 -4.33 -2.92 -8.14
N ALA A 185 -3.96 -4.21 -8.02
CA ALA A 185 -4.37 -5.25 -8.96
C ALA A 185 -5.89 -5.46 -9.01
N ASN A 186 -6.59 -5.15 -7.92
CA ASN A 186 -8.04 -5.29 -7.84
C ASN A 186 -8.76 -4.04 -8.38
N ILE A 187 -8.33 -2.85 -7.97
CA ILE A 187 -9.04 -1.61 -8.29
C ILE A 187 -8.75 -1.07 -9.70
N TYR A 188 -7.51 -1.20 -10.18
CA TYR A 188 -7.08 -0.57 -11.43
C TYR A 188 -7.87 -1.08 -12.65
N PRO A 189 -8.06 -2.40 -12.85
CA PRO A 189 -8.83 -2.90 -14.00
C PRO A 189 -10.28 -2.42 -14.01
N VAL A 190 -10.90 -2.27 -12.84
CA VAL A 190 -12.28 -1.78 -12.72
C VAL A 190 -12.38 -0.33 -13.19
N ILE A 191 -11.43 0.52 -12.77
CA ILE A 191 -11.37 1.93 -13.20
C ILE A 191 -11.11 2.01 -14.71
N GLU A 192 -10.10 1.30 -15.21
CA GLU A 192 -9.70 1.33 -16.61
C GLU A 192 -10.84 0.89 -17.55
N GLN A 193 -11.47 -0.26 -17.24
CA GLN A 193 -12.58 -0.79 -18.03
C GLN A 193 -13.83 0.09 -17.93
N GLY A 194 -14.15 0.58 -16.73
CA GLY A 194 -15.34 1.40 -16.50
C GLY A 194 -15.26 2.76 -17.21
N LEU A 195 -14.11 3.42 -17.18
CA LEU A 195 -13.88 4.69 -17.89
C LEU A 195 -13.82 4.49 -19.41
N SER A 196 -13.14 3.45 -19.88
CA SER A 196 -13.07 3.12 -21.31
C SER A 196 -14.46 2.78 -21.89
N SER A 197 -15.27 2.02 -21.15
CA SER A 197 -16.65 1.71 -21.53
C SER A 197 -17.57 2.93 -21.54
N ALA A 198 -17.23 3.97 -20.77
CA ALA A 198 -17.90 5.27 -20.81
C ALA A 198 -17.45 6.15 -21.98
N GLY A 199 -16.55 5.66 -22.84
CA GLY A 199 -16.03 6.40 -24.00
C GLY A 199 -15.00 7.49 -23.65
N LEU A 200 -14.44 7.46 -22.44
CA LEU A 200 -13.42 8.41 -22.01
C LEU A 200 -12.03 7.94 -22.44
N THR A 201 -11.22 8.87 -22.94
CA THR A 201 -9.82 8.59 -23.28
C THR A 201 -8.93 8.56 -22.04
N LEU A 202 -8.09 7.53 -21.94
CA LEU A 202 -7.15 7.35 -20.84
C LEU A 202 -5.72 7.76 -21.25
N GLY A 203 -5.02 8.45 -20.35
CA GLY A 203 -3.60 8.73 -20.47
C GLY A 203 -2.73 7.52 -20.10
N THR A 204 -1.44 7.58 -20.43
CA THR A 204 -0.46 6.54 -20.07
C THR A 204 -0.29 6.51 -18.54
N PRO A 205 -0.56 5.38 -17.85
CA PRO A 205 -0.37 5.29 -16.40
C PRO A 205 1.12 5.20 -16.05
N PHE A 206 1.49 5.71 -14.87
CA PHE A 206 2.86 5.64 -14.35
C PHE A 206 2.90 5.70 -12.83
N PHE A 207 4.04 5.28 -12.27
CA PHE A 207 4.30 5.27 -10.84
C PHE A 207 5.14 6.48 -10.40
N ILE A 208 4.75 7.14 -9.31
CA ILE A 208 5.44 8.30 -8.74
C ILE A 208 5.95 7.96 -7.34
N GLN A 209 7.26 7.82 -7.21
CA GLN A 209 7.92 7.55 -5.95
C GLN A 209 7.99 8.79 -5.06
N ASN A 210 7.84 8.60 -3.75
CA ASN A 210 7.90 9.64 -2.72
C ASN A 210 6.92 10.80 -2.98
N CYS A 211 5.72 10.52 -3.46
CA CYS A 211 4.78 11.57 -3.84
C CYS A 211 3.76 11.91 -2.74
N ARG A 212 3.24 13.13 -2.83
CA ARG A 212 2.12 13.65 -2.04
C ARG A 212 1.01 14.05 -2.99
N VAL A 213 -0.22 14.12 -2.50
CA VAL A 213 -1.42 14.46 -3.29
C VAL A 213 -1.24 15.71 -4.17
N GLY A 214 -0.52 16.72 -3.68
CA GLY A 214 -0.23 17.94 -4.43
C GLY A 214 0.48 17.73 -5.79
N VAL A 215 1.16 16.60 -5.98
CA VAL A 215 1.86 16.25 -7.23
C VAL A 215 0.93 16.23 -8.44
N MET A 216 -0.37 15.99 -8.23
CA MET A 216 -1.39 16.02 -9.28
C MET A 216 -1.37 17.34 -10.07
N ASN A 217 -1.15 18.46 -9.38
CA ASN A 217 -1.08 19.77 -10.00
C ASN A 217 0.13 19.86 -10.93
N ASP A 218 1.29 19.38 -10.48
CA ASP A 218 2.55 19.44 -11.23
C ASP A 218 2.52 18.49 -12.44
N VAL A 219 2.00 17.27 -12.26
CA VAL A 219 1.72 16.32 -13.35
C VAL A 219 0.87 16.96 -14.43
N ASN A 220 -0.21 17.64 -14.05
CA ASN A 220 -1.18 18.14 -15.02
C ASN A 220 -0.70 19.39 -15.79
N THR A 221 0.31 20.10 -15.29
CA THR A 221 0.98 21.15 -16.10
C THR A 221 1.60 20.59 -17.39
N ILE A 222 1.92 19.29 -17.39
CA ILE A 222 2.58 18.59 -18.49
C ILE A 222 1.58 17.79 -19.33
N ILE A 223 0.66 17.08 -18.68
CA ILE A 223 -0.26 16.14 -19.34
C ILE A 223 -1.52 16.84 -19.87
N GLN A 224 -2.02 17.87 -19.15
CA GLN A 224 -3.21 18.63 -19.51
C GLN A 224 -4.48 17.76 -19.63
N ALA A 225 -4.64 16.78 -18.73
CA ALA A 225 -5.84 15.96 -18.65
C ALA A 225 -7.03 16.75 -18.09
N LYS A 226 -8.25 16.37 -18.48
CA LYS A 226 -9.47 16.96 -17.86
C LYS A 226 -9.63 16.52 -16.41
N VAL A 227 -9.34 15.26 -16.11
CA VAL A 227 -9.33 14.72 -14.75
C VAL A 227 -8.02 13.99 -14.47
N VAL A 228 -7.45 14.19 -13.29
CA VAL A 228 -6.32 13.38 -12.80
C VAL A 228 -6.79 12.57 -11.61
N LEU A 229 -6.51 11.26 -11.63
CA LEU A 229 -6.66 10.34 -10.52
C LEU A 229 -5.29 10.03 -9.94
N LEU A 230 -5.16 10.04 -8.61
CA LEU A 230 -3.98 9.58 -7.91
C LEU A 230 -4.38 8.50 -6.91
N LEU A 231 -4.01 7.26 -7.21
CA LEU A 231 -4.08 6.13 -6.29
C LEU A 231 -2.84 6.18 -5.41
N ILE A 232 -3.02 6.36 -4.10
CA ILE A 232 -1.92 6.62 -3.18
C ILE A 232 -2.11 5.91 -1.83
N GLY A 233 -1.03 5.34 -1.29
CA GLY A 233 -1.04 4.72 0.03
C GLY A 233 -1.23 5.72 1.15
N GLU A 234 -2.18 5.44 2.03
CA GLU A 234 -2.44 6.26 3.22
C GLU A 234 -1.37 6.09 4.29
N ARG A 235 -1.46 6.88 5.35
CA ARG A 235 -0.64 6.66 6.53
C ARG A 235 -1.03 5.31 7.17
N PRO A 236 -0.08 4.40 7.41
CA PRO A 236 -0.40 3.13 8.04
C PRO A 236 -0.96 3.35 9.44
N GLY A 237 -2.09 2.72 9.71
CA GLY A 237 -2.69 2.64 11.03
C GLY A 237 -2.16 1.44 11.82
N LEU A 238 -2.43 1.42 13.13
CA LEU A 238 -1.87 0.41 14.03
C LEU A 238 -2.18 -1.04 13.63
N GLY A 239 -3.34 -1.31 13.01
CA GLY A 239 -3.73 -2.65 12.58
C GLY A 239 -4.02 -2.77 11.09
N ILE A 240 -3.96 -1.67 10.35
CA ILE A 240 -4.30 -1.62 8.92
C ILE A 240 -3.22 -0.78 8.26
N ALA A 241 -2.26 -1.44 7.63
CA ALA A 241 -1.20 -0.79 6.90
C ALA A 241 -1.54 -0.64 5.41
N ASP A 242 -2.56 -1.33 4.90
CA ASP A 242 -2.84 -1.42 3.47
C ASP A 242 -4.02 -0.56 2.99
N ALA A 243 -4.41 0.46 3.75
CA ALA A 243 -5.42 1.41 3.30
C ALA A 243 -4.90 2.30 2.18
N MET A 244 -5.59 2.31 1.04
CA MET A 244 -5.32 3.17 -0.10
C MET A 244 -6.39 4.27 -0.21
N SER A 245 -6.02 5.41 -0.77
CA SER A 245 -6.94 6.47 -1.19
C SER A 245 -6.87 6.68 -2.71
N VAL A 246 -7.98 7.13 -3.30
CA VAL A 246 -8.00 7.72 -4.65
C VAL A 246 -8.36 9.19 -4.54
N TYR A 247 -7.42 10.07 -4.89
CA TYR A 247 -7.66 11.50 -5.02
C TYR A 247 -7.96 11.85 -6.47
N MET A 248 -8.95 12.71 -6.67
CA MET A 248 -9.49 13.02 -8.00
C MET A 248 -9.66 14.53 -8.13
N GLY A 249 -9.16 15.11 -9.22
CA GLY A 249 -9.29 16.54 -9.48
C GLY A 249 -9.63 16.81 -10.94
N PHE A 250 -10.57 17.72 -11.18
CA PHE A 250 -10.86 18.26 -12.49
C PHE A 250 -9.89 19.42 -12.80
N ASP A 251 -9.12 19.25 -13.86
CA ASP A 251 -8.06 20.13 -14.33
C ASP A 251 -7.19 20.65 -13.17
N PRO A 252 -6.55 19.78 -12.37
CA PRO A 252 -5.71 20.24 -11.26
C PRO A 252 -4.57 21.11 -11.81
N GLN A 253 -4.27 22.22 -11.14
CA GLN A 253 -3.32 23.22 -11.62
C GLN A 253 -2.58 23.86 -10.44
N PRO A 254 -1.40 24.48 -10.66
CA PRO A 254 -0.77 25.32 -9.65
C PRO A 254 -1.76 26.31 -9.03
N GLY A 255 -1.81 26.36 -7.70
CA GLY A 255 -2.78 27.19 -6.95
C GLY A 255 -4.04 26.44 -6.48
N LYS A 256 -4.43 25.33 -7.12
CA LYS A 256 -5.52 24.47 -6.62
C LYS A 256 -5.08 23.69 -5.38
N ASN A 257 -5.99 23.55 -4.42
CA ASN A 257 -5.72 22.91 -3.13
C ASN A 257 -6.66 21.70 -2.90
N ASP A 258 -6.68 21.16 -1.68
CA ASP A 258 -7.46 19.96 -1.36
C ASP A 258 -8.98 20.18 -1.43
N ALA A 259 -9.47 21.42 -1.30
CA ALA A 259 -10.89 21.75 -1.50
C ALA A 259 -11.33 21.61 -2.96
N ASP A 260 -10.38 21.61 -3.90
CA ASP A 260 -10.63 21.41 -5.34
C ASP A 260 -10.60 19.92 -5.73
N ARG A 261 -10.51 19.00 -4.76
CA ARG A 261 -10.37 17.56 -4.99
C ARG A 261 -11.52 16.80 -4.33
N ASP A 262 -11.94 15.73 -5.00
CA ASP A 262 -12.71 14.67 -4.34
C ASP A 262 -11.76 13.53 -3.97
N LEU A 263 -12.17 12.75 -2.96
CA LEU A 263 -11.40 11.61 -2.52
C LEU A 263 -12.31 10.47 -2.08
N ILE A 264 -11.84 9.25 -2.31
CA ILE A 264 -12.34 8.03 -1.67
C ILE A 264 -11.18 7.49 -0.85
N CYS A 265 -11.37 7.37 0.46
CA CYS A 265 -10.36 6.90 1.39
C CYS A 265 -10.76 5.55 2.00
N MET A 266 -9.84 4.99 2.78
CA MET A 266 -10.00 3.72 3.47
C MET A 266 -10.40 2.60 2.50
N ILE A 267 -9.74 2.53 1.35
CA ILE A 267 -9.92 1.44 0.39
C ILE A 267 -9.03 0.29 0.85
N THR A 268 -9.67 -0.74 1.41
CA THR A 268 -9.03 -1.95 1.95
C THR A 268 -10.11 -2.99 2.21
N THR A 269 -9.76 -4.27 2.14
CA THR A 269 -10.65 -5.38 2.56
C THR A 269 -10.73 -5.53 4.07
N HIS A 270 -9.90 -4.82 4.84
CA HIS A 270 -9.79 -4.94 6.29
C HIS A 270 -10.71 -3.97 7.06
N GLY A 271 -11.96 -3.85 6.63
CA GLY A 271 -12.96 -2.96 7.26
C GLY A 271 -13.08 -1.59 6.61
N GLY A 272 -12.60 -1.45 5.38
CA GLY A 272 -12.77 -0.27 4.53
C GLY A 272 -13.76 -0.51 3.38
N THR A 273 -13.69 0.35 2.36
CA THR A 273 -14.41 0.13 1.10
C THR A 273 -13.67 -0.92 0.29
N ASN A 274 -14.39 -1.92 -0.23
CA ASN A 274 -13.79 -2.95 -1.09
C ASN A 274 -13.15 -2.30 -2.34
N PRO A 275 -11.93 -2.71 -2.77
CA PRO A 275 -11.26 -2.13 -3.93
C PRO A 275 -12.07 -2.16 -5.24
N LEU A 276 -12.87 -3.21 -5.46
CA LEU A 276 -13.71 -3.33 -6.66
C LEU A 276 -14.86 -2.32 -6.63
N GLU A 277 -15.54 -2.21 -5.47
CA GLU A 277 -16.63 -1.24 -5.26
C GLU A 277 -16.13 0.20 -5.34
N ALA A 278 -14.97 0.46 -4.74
CA ALA A 278 -14.31 1.76 -4.82
C ALA A 278 -13.97 2.11 -6.27
N GLY A 279 -13.45 1.17 -7.06
CA GLY A 279 -13.18 1.37 -8.49
C GLY A 279 -14.43 1.75 -9.28
N ALA A 280 -15.55 1.07 -9.04
CA ALA A 280 -16.83 1.42 -9.68
C ALA A 280 -17.31 2.82 -9.25
N TYR A 281 -17.16 3.17 -7.97
CA TYR A 281 -17.54 4.48 -7.47
C TYR A 281 -16.65 5.61 -8.03
N VAL A 282 -15.35 5.37 -8.20
CA VAL A 282 -14.42 6.29 -8.90
C VAL A 282 -14.96 6.63 -10.29
N VAL A 283 -15.36 5.63 -11.08
CA VAL A 283 -15.89 5.83 -12.44
C VAL A 283 -17.10 6.76 -12.44
N GLU A 284 -18.03 6.59 -11.49
CA GLU A 284 -19.21 7.44 -11.37
C GLU A 284 -18.88 8.88 -10.97
N VAL A 285 -17.91 9.06 -10.06
CA VAL A 285 -17.44 10.40 -9.66
C VAL A 285 -16.77 11.10 -10.85
N VAL A 286 -15.94 10.39 -11.60
CA VAL A 286 -15.24 10.95 -12.78
C VAL A 286 -16.23 11.38 -13.87
N LYS A 287 -17.27 10.58 -14.15
CA LYS A 287 -18.34 10.98 -15.07
C LYS A 287 -19.00 12.29 -14.65
N LYS A 288 -19.30 12.46 -13.35
CA LYS A 288 -19.87 13.70 -12.80
C LYS A 288 -18.90 14.88 -12.93
N MET A 289 -17.61 14.67 -12.68
CA MET A 289 -16.59 15.70 -12.85
C MET A 289 -16.53 16.20 -14.29
N ILE A 290 -16.51 15.28 -15.26
CA ILE A 290 -16.50 15.61 -16.69
C ILE A 290 -17.78 16.34 -17.10
N GLN A 291 -18.94 15.87 -16.64
CA GLN A 291 -20.24 16.48 -16.95
C GLN A 291 -20.34 17.93 -16.47
N HIS A 292 -19.84 18.24 -15.27
CA HIS A 292 -19.98 19.56 -14.65
C HIS A 292 -18.75 20.46 -14.83
N GLY A 293 -17.63 19.92 -15.31
CA GLY A 293 -16.36 20.63 -15.40
C GLY A 293 -15.83 21.11 -14.05
N ALA A 294 -16.02 20.30 -12.99
CA ALA A 294 -15.70 20.67 -11.61
C ALA A 294 -15.35 19.45 -10.76
N SER A 295 -14.63 19.69 -9.66
CA SER A 295 -14.31 18.72 -8.60
C SER A 295 -14.36 19.39 -7.22
N GLY A 296 -14.31 18.59 -6.17
CA GLY A 296 -14.26 19.04 -4.79
C GLY A 296 -15.53 19.78 -4.36
N VAL A 297 -15.35 20.83 -3.55
CA VAL A 297 -16.47 21.63 -3.01
C VAL A 297 -17.36 22.15 -4.14
N LYS A 298 -16.76 22.66 -5.22
CA LYS A 298 -17.48 23.20 -6.38
C LYS A 298 -18.38 22.16 -7.05
N LEU A 299 -17.91 20.91 -7.20
CA LEU A 299 -18.73 19.85 -7.77
C LEU A 299 -19.94 19.54 -6.89
N ARG A 300 -19.77 19.52 -5.56
CA ARG A 300 -20.86 19.28 -4.62
C ARG A 300 -21.93 20.36 -4.68
N GLU A 301 -21.53 21.62 -4.78
CA GLU A 301 -22.46 22.75 -4.93
C GLU A 301 -23.26 22.64 -6.24
N LEU A 302 -22.60 22.32 -7.36
CA LEU A 302 -23.25 22.16 -8.66
C LEU A 302 -24.18 20.95 -8.71
N ALA A 303 -23.79 19.84 -8.08
CA ALA A 303 -24.56 18.60 -8.07
C ALA A 303 -25.76 18.61 -7.11
N THR A 304 -25.78 19.51 -6.12
CA THR A 304 -26.91 19.69 -5.20
C THR A 304 -27.87 20.81 -5.63
N GLY A 305 -27.44 21.69 -6.52
CA GLY A 305 -28.26 22.75 -7.12
C GLY A 305 -29.01 22.36 -8.40
N ALA A 306 -28.93 21.10 -8.82
CA ALA A 306 -29.61 20.52 -9.98
C ALA A 306 -30.67 19.49 -9.54
#